data_AF-A0A8U0IMI6-F1
#
_entry.id   AF-A0A8U0IMI6-F1
#
_cell.length_a   1.000
_cell.length_b   1.000
_cell.length_c   1.000
_cell.angle_alpha   90.00
_cell.angle_beta   90.00
_cell.angle_gamma   90.00
#
_symmetry.space_group_name_H-M   'P 1'
#
loop_
_entity.id
_entity.type
_entity.pdbx_description
1 polymer ?
#
loop_
_entity_poly.entity_id
_entity_poly.type
_entity_poly.pdbx_seq_one_letter_code
_entity_poly.pdbx_strand_id
1 'polypeptide(L)'
;MSKTDPESGGTENESVGVSIPDDHVGAFVAEVFEDVERDTTWEQVVSALVAEEAREEWNELSAREQIAAVLSTAADYDERAADRLAGIPTDRGKPTPEIREEYDEAMRCRRNADQFRDGVAAAYAEGVVGDDELVAAVEEGEFDAGVVAEREDELDRVANAFDFDYRPYGGTLMHDEDGESDEENPLEDFEAW
;
A
#
# COMPACT_ATOMS: atom_id res chain seq x y z
N MET A 1 -2.08 53.65 -29.09
CA MET A 1 -0.80 53.88 -28.41
C MET A 1 -0.62 52.79 -27.38
N SER A 2 0.49 52.07 -27.49
CA SER A 2 0.89 50.91 -26.70
C SER A 2 1.20 51.21 -25.23
N LYS A 3 0.98 50.21 -24.37
CA LYS A 3 1.97 49.56 -23.46
C LYS A 3 1.24 48.54 -22.58
N THR A 4 1.31 47.23 -22.84
CA THR A 4 2.25 46.22 -22.28
C THR A 4 2.42 46.24 -20.76
N ASP A 5 1.76 45.26 -20.11
CA ASP A 5 2.15 44.29 -19.05
C ASP A 5 3.66 44.20 -18.67
N PRO A 6 4.06 43.70 -17.47
CA PRO A 6 3.70 42.32 -17.07
C PRO A 6 3.63 41.92 -15.57
N GLU A 7 3.02 40.75 -15.39
CA GLU A 7 3.40 39.66 -14.47
C GLU A 7 3.25 39.87 -12.96
N SER A 8 2.22 39.24 -12.41
CA SER A 8 2.29 38.63 -11.09
C SER A 8 2.06 37.13 -11.26
N GLY A 9 3.16 36.40 -11.42
CA GLY A 9 3.18 34.94 -11.40
C GLY A 9 2.65 34.44 -10.06
N GLY A 10 1.48 33.80 -10.10
CA GLY A 10 1.11 32.81 -9.11
C GLY A 10 1.68 31.50 -9.60
N THR A 11 2.70 31.00 -8.92
CA THR A 11 3.18 29.62 -9.05
C THR A 11 2.03 28.70 -8.68
N GLU A 12 1.33 28.24 -9.71
CA GLU A 12 0.54 27.02 -9.67
C GLU A 12 1.56 25.93 -9.32
N ASN A 13 1.46 25.34 -8.14
CA ASN A 13 2.07 24.05 -7.89
C ASN A 13 1.36 23.06 -8.83
N GLU A 14 1.78 23.03 -10.09
CA GLU A 14 1.53 21.92 -10.98
C GLU A 14 2.14 20.70 -10.29
N SER A 15 1.30 19.94 -9.59
CA SER A 15 1.54 18.54 -9.34
C SER A 15 2.04 17.97 -10.67
N VAL A 16 3.34 17.66 -10.76
CA VAL A 16 3.90 16.93 -11.90
C VAL A 16 3.46 15.47 -11.73
N GLY A 17 2.15 15.25 -11.76
CA GLY A 17 1.55 13.95 -11.86
C GLY A 17 1.71 13.52 -13.30
N VAL A 18 2.66 12.62 -13.56
CA VAL A 18 2.74 11.93 -14.84
C VAL A 18 1.38 11.26 -15.06
N SER A 19 0.63 11.71 -16.07
CA SER A 19 -0.63 11.06 -16.43
C SER A 19 -0.31 9.68 -16.99
N ILE A 20 -0.80 8.65 -16.31
CA ILE A 20 -0.67 7.26 -16.75
C ILE A 20 -1.63 7.05 -17.93
N PRO A 21 -1.17 6.55 -19.08
CA PRO A 21 -2.07 6.25 -20.20
C PRO A 21 -3.17 5.28 -19.76
N ASP A 22 -4.40 5.48 -20.24
CA ASP A 22 -5.56 4.67 -19.86
C ASP A 22 -5.32 3.16 -20.04
N ASP A 23 -4.60 2.78 -21.11
CA ASP A 23 -4.19 1.40 -21.42
C ASP A 23 -3.14 0.79 -20.45
N HIS A 24 -2.67 1.55 -19.46
CA HIS A 24 -1.65 1.14 -18.48
C HIS A 24 -2.08 1.36 -17.03
N VAL A 25 -3.31 1.84 -16.79
CA VAL A 25 -3.81 2.10 -15.44
C VAL A 25 -3.95 0.81 -14.64
N GLY A 26 -4.39 -0.29 -15.27
CA GLY A 26 -4.49 -1.60 -14.62
C GLY A 26 -3.13 -2.11 -14.13
N ALA A 27 -2.12 -2.07 -15.01
CA ALA A 27 -0.75 -2.43 -14.64
C ALA A 27 -0.20 -1.60 -13.48
N PHE A 28 -0.45 -0.29 -13.46
CA PHE A 28 -0.05 0.58 -12.36
C PHE A 28 -0.77 0.25 -11.04
N VAL A 29 -2.07 -0.02 -11.10
CA VAL A 29 -2.86 -0.42 -9.92
C VAL A 29 -2.30 -1.73 -9.34
N ALA A 30 -1.99 -2.71 -10.20
CA ALA A 30 -1.38 -3.96 -9.76
C ALA A 30 -0.01 -3.73 -9.11
N GLU A 31 0.84 -2.90 -9.71
CA GLU A 31 2.15 -2.54 -9.14
C GLU A 31 2.04 -1.87 -7.76
N VAL A 32 1.04 -1.01 -7.56
CA VAL A 32 0.79 -0.37 -6.25
C VAL A 32 0.34 -1.37 -5.19
N PHE A 33 -0.36 -2.43 -5.59
CA PHE A 33 -0.84 -3.47 -4.69
C PHE A 33 0.18 -4.56 -4.38
N GLU A 34 1.18 -4.75 -5.24
CA GLU A 34 2.23 -5.75 -5.08
C GLU A 34 3.08 -5.47 -3.82
N ASP A 35 3.21 -6.49 -2.96
CA ASP A 35 4.20 -6.52 -1.90
C ASP A 35 5.37 -7.41 -2.35
N VAL A 36 6.45 -6.78 -2.85
CA VAL A 36 7.64 -7.47 -3.38
C VAL A 36 8.35 -8.39 -2.37
N GLU A 37 8.06 -8.26 -1.08
CA GLU A 37 8.60 -9.13 -0.03
C GLU A 37 7.73 -10.36 0.22
N ARG A 38 6.57 -10.44 -0.45
CA ARG A 38 5.62 -11.52 -0.37
C ARG A 38 5.48 -12.22 -1.71
N ASP A 39 5.03 -13.47 -1.61
CA ASP A 39 4.73 -14.34 -2.74
C ASP A 39 3.31 -14.88 -2.53
N THR A 40 2.35 -13.94 -2.41
CA THR A 40 0.94 -14.29 -2.24
C THR A 40 0.37 -14.67 -3.59
N THR A 41 -0.26 -15.83 -3.69
CA THR A 41 -0.95 -16.23 -4.92
C THR A 41 -2.43 -15.89 -4.88
N TRP A 42 -3.06 -15.75 -6.05
CA TRP A 42 -4.51 -15.55 -6.12
C TRP A 42 -5.27 -16.69 -5.42
N GLU A 43 -4.84 -17.94 -5.62
CA GLU A 43 -5.47 -19.11 -5.00
C GLU A 43 -5.41 -19.07 -3.46
N GLN A 44 -4.31 -18.58 -2.88
CA GLN A 44 -4.17 -18.42 -1.43
C GLN A 44 -5.18 -17.40 -0.90
N VAL A 45 -5.34 -16.27 -1.58
CA VAL A 45 -6.33 -15.24 -1.20
C VAL A 45 -7.76 -15.78 -1.29
N VAL A 46 -8.12 -16.43 -2.40
CA VAL A 46 -9.47 -17.00 -2.53
C VAL A 46 -9.71 -18.08 -1.47
N SER A 47 -8.70 -18.88 -1.10
CA SER A 47 -8.87 -19.92 -0.06
C SER A 47 -8.95 -19.34 1.35
N ALA A 48 -8.35 -18.18 1.60
CA ALA A 48 -8.51 -17.45 2.85
C ALA A 48 -9.89 -16.79 2.96
N LEU A 49 -10.42 -16.28 1.85
CA LEU A 49 -11.68 -15.54 1.80
C LEU A 49 -12.92 -16.44 1.66
N VAL A 50 -12.82 -17.49 0.84
CA VAL A 50 -13.95 -18.29 0.37
C VAL A 50 -13.82 -19.72 0.89
N ALA A 51 -14.81 -20.13 1.67
CA ALA A 51 -14.91 -21.51 2.16
C ALA A 51 -15.07 -22.51 0.99
N GLU A 52 -14.58 -23.75 1.17
CA GLU A 52 -14.57 -24.77 0.12
C GLU A 52 -15.97 -25.03 -0.47
N GLU A 53 -17.01 -25.01 0.36
CA GLU A 53 -18.40 -25.20 -0.03
C GLU A 53 -19.00 -24.04 -0.85
N ALA A 54 -18.42 -22.84 -0.76
CA ALA A 54 -18.86 -21.64 -1.50
C ALA A 54 -18.07 -21.43 -2.80
N ARG A 55 -17.08 -22.30 -3.09
CA ARG A 55 -16.18 -22.14 -4.24
C ARG A 55 -16.90 -22.23 -5.59
N GLU A 56 -17.99 -23.00 -5.68
CA GLU A 56 -18.79 -23.10 -6.90
C GLU A 56 -19.47 -21.76 -7.22
N GLU A 57 -20.16 -21.17 -6.24
CA GLU A 57 -20.81 -19.85 -6.37
C GLU A 57 -19.78 -18.75 -6.65
N TRP A 58 -18.62 -18.79 -5.99
CA TRP A 58 -17.52 -17.86 -6.29
C TRP A 58 -17.06 -17.92 -7.75
N ASN A 59 -16.91 -19.14 -8.29
CA ASN A 59 -16.47 -19.33 -9.67
C ASN A 59 -17.52 -18.91 -10.71
N GLU A 60 -18.78 -18.69 -10.30
CA GLU A 60 -19.82 -18.12 -11.17
C GLU A 60 -19.75 -16.60 -11.27
N LEU A 61 -19.05 -15.93 -10.34
CA LEU A 61 -18.81 -14.49 -10.39
C LEU A 61 -17.88 -14.13 -11.55
N SER A 62 -18.08 -12.94 -12.13
CA SER A 62 -17.11 -12.35 -13.06
C SER A 62 -15.79 -12.03 -12.34
N ALA A 63 -14.67 -11.98 -13.08
CA ALA A 63 -13.37 -11.59 -12.54
C ALA A 63 -13.46 -10.26 -11.78
N ARG A 64 -14.15 -9.27 -12.36
CA ARG A 64 -14.44 -7.98 -11.74
C ARG A 64 -15.13 -8.12 -10.37
N GLU A 65 -16.18 -8.93 -10.27
CA GLU A 65 -16.91 -9.14 -9.00
C GLU A 65 -16.04 -9.85 -7.95
N GLN A 66 -15.22 -10.81 -8.37
CA GLN A 66 -14.27 -11.49 -7.50
C GLN A 66 -13.21 -10.51 -6.94
N ILE A 67 -12.62 -9.68 -7.80
CA ILE A 67 -11.66 -8.65 -7.36
C ILE A 67 -12.32 -7.64 -6.43
N ALA A 68 -13.51 -7.15 -6.77
CA ALA A 68 -14.25 -6.21 -5.93
C ALA A 68 -14.53 -6.78 -4.53
N ALA A 69 -14.89 -8.07 -4.43
CA ALA A 69 -15.10 -8.73 -3.14
C ALA A 69 -13.80 -8.86 -2.31
N VAL A 70 -12.67 -9.14 -2.95
CA VAL A 70 -11.36 -9.16 -2.29
C VAL A 70 -10.97 -7.77 -1.80
N LEU A 71 -11.16 -6.73 -2.63
CA LEU A 71 -10.84 -5.35 -2.26
C LEU A 71 -11.74 -4.81 -1.15
N SER A 72 -13.03 -5.15 -1.14
CA SER A 72 -13.96 -4.85 -0.04
C SER A 72 -13.49 -5.51 1.26
N THR A 73 -13.04 -6.76 1.21
CA THR A 73 -12.45 -7.42 2.39
C THR A 73 -11.18 -6.72 2.87
N ALA A 74 -10.31 -6.26 1.96
CA ALA A 74 -9.13 -5.49 2.33
C ALA A 74 -9.52 -4.18 3.02
N ALA A 75 -10.50 -3.45 2.47
CA ALA A 75 -11.02 -2.21 3.04
C ALA A 75 -11.57 -2.42 4.46
N ASP A 76 -12.35 -3.49 4.69
CA ASP A 76 -12.83 -3.86 6.03
C ASP A 76 -11.68 -4.02 7.04
N TYR A 77 -10.54 -4.59 6.62
CA TYR A 77 -9.37 -4.71 7.47
C TYR A 77 -8.67 -3.37 7.72
N ASP A 78 -8.66 -2.46 6.76
CA ASP A 78 -8.09 -1.12 6.94
C ASP A 78 -8.90 -0.28 7.91
N GLU A 79 -10.23 -0.26 7.76
CA GLU A 79 -11.13 0.43 8.68
C GLU A 79 -10.93 -0.09 10.12
N ARG A 80 -10.89 -1.42 10.25
CA ARG A 80 -10.63 -2.10 11.53
C ARG A 80 -9.25 -1.80 12.11
N ALA A 81 -8.24 -1.54 11.28
CA ALA A 81 -6.91 -1.15 11.73
C ALA A 81 -6.91 0.32 12.19
N ALA A 82 -7.49 1.22 11.38
CA ALA A 82 -7.62 2.63 11.67
C ALA A 82 -8.41 2.86 12.98
N ASP A 83 -9.57 2.24 13.14
CA ASP A 83 -10.42 2.35 14.34
C ASP A 83 -9.66 1.93 15.61
N ARG A 84 -8.91 0.83 15.54
CA ARG A 84 -8.11 0.34 16.67
C ARG A 84 -7.00 1.33 17.03
N LEU A 85 -6.27 1.82 16.04
CA LEU A 85 -5.18 2.78 16.25
C LEU A 85 -5.73 4.10 16.81
N ALA A 86 -6.81 4.64 16.24
CA ALA A 86 -7.49 5.84 16.71
C ALA A 86 -7.96 5.71 18.18
N GLY A 87 -8.35 4.50 18.59
CA GLY A 87 -8.73 4.19 19.98
C GLY A 87 -7.58 4.20 20.99
N ILE A 88 -6.31 4.15 20.55
CA ILE A 88 -5.15 4.10 21.44
C ILE A 88 -4.81 5.49 22.00
N PRO A 89 -4.85 5.68 23.33
CA PRO A 89 -4.48 6.95 23.97
C PRO A 89 -2.96 7.14 23.97
N THR A 90 -2.47 8.23 23.36
CA THR A 90 -1.03 8.53 23.23
C THR A 90 -0.50 9.56 24.22
N ASP A 91 -1.35 10.08 25.11
CA ASP A 91 -0.99 11.03 26.17
C ASP A 91 -0.36 10.37 27.41
N ARG A 92 -0.16 9.05 27.36
CA ARG A 92 0.38 8.23 28.45
C ARG A 92 1.88 8.06 28.32
N GLY A 93 2.52 7.62 29.41
CA GLY A 93 3.94 7.28 29.43
C GLY A 93 4.23 5.99 28.65
N LYS A 94 4.68 4.94 29.33
CA LYS A 94 4.96 3.66 28.66
C LYS A 94 3.66 2.96 28.22
N PRO A 95 3.66 2.20 27.10
CA PRO A 95 2.50 1.46 26.66
C PRO A 95 2.17 0.34 27.67
N THR A 96 0.89 0.24 28.02
CA THR A 96 0.36 -0.85 28.85
C THR A 96 0.24 -2.14 28.02
N PRO A 97 0.03 -3.31 28.63
CA PRO A 97 -0.24 -4.54 27.89
C PRO A 97 -1.43 -4.42 26.93
N GLU A 98 -2.50 -3.73 27.34
CA GLU A 98 -3.70 -3.53 26.52
C GLU A 98 -3.40 -2.64 25.30
N ILE A 99 -2.59 -1.59 25.47
CA ILE A 99 -2.14 -0.74 24.34
C ILE A 99 -1.32 -1.55 23.34
N ARG A 100 -0.45 -2.45 23.81
CA ARG A 100 0.32 -3.34 22.93
C ARG A 100 -0.59 -4.31 22.18
N GLU A 101 -1.59 -4.86 22.86
CA GLU A 101 -2.56 -5.78 22.25
C GLU A 101 -3.36 -5.09 21.13
N GLU A 102 -3.88 -3.88 21.37
CA GLU A 102 -4.60 -3.12 20.35
C GLU A 102 -3.70 -2.76 19.15
N TYR A 103 -2.45 -2.36 19.42
CA TYR A 103 -1.47 -2.10 18.36
C TYR A 103 -1.15 -3.37 17.54
N ASP A 104 -0.90 -4.50 18.22
CA ASP A 104 -0.61 -5.77 17.54
C ASP A 104 -1.80 -6.24 16.69
N GLU A 105 -3.04 -6.07 17.17
CA GLU A 105 -4.26 -6.37 16.44
C GLU A 105 -4.46 -5.44 15.23
N ALA A 106 -4.18 -4.14 15.37
CA ALA A 106 -4.17 -3.21 14.24
C ALA A 106 -3.13 -3.64 13.18
N MET A 107 -1.93 -4.01 13.60
CA MET A 107 -0.87 -4.49 12.71
C MET A 107 -1.22 -5.84 12.05
N ARG A 108 -1.99 -6.71 12.72
CA ARG A 108 -2.55 -7.92 12.09
C ARG A 108 -3.57 -7.56 11.02
N CYS A 109 -4.47 -6.63 11.29
CA CYS A 109 -5.46 -6.18 10.32
C CYS A 109 -4.79 -5.57 9.08
N ARG A 110 -3.83 -4.65 9.28
CA ARG A 110 -3.02 -4.07 8.20
C ARG A 110 -2.37 -5.14 7.31
N ARG A 111 -1.67 -6.12 7.92
CA ARG A 111 -1.03 -7.21 7.17
C ARG A 111 -2.02 -8.05 6.36
N ASN A 112 -3.23 -8.27 6.87
CA ASN A 112 -4.26 -9.00 6.14
C ASN A 112 -4.76 -8.18 4.94
N ALA A 113 -5.03 -6.88 5.12
CA ALA A 113 -5.42 -5.99 4.03
C ALA A 113 -4.37 -5.98 2.90
N ASP A 114 -3.11 -5.85 3.28
CA ASP A 114 -1.98 -5.83 2.33
C ASP A 114 -1.85 -7.19 1.61
N GLN A 115 -2.06 -8.32 2.29
CA GLN A 115 -2.08 -9.64 1.67
C GLN A 115 -3.20 -9.79 0.63
N PHE A 116 -4.39 -9.24 0.89
CA PHE A 116 -5.48 -9.27 -0.07
C PHE A 116 -5.18 -8.44 -1.32
N ARG A 117 -4.57 -7.25 -1.16
CA ARG A 117 -4.10 -6.43 -2.28
C ARG A 117 -3.02 -7.13 -3.10
N ASP A 118 -2.03 -7.71 -2.43
CA ASP A 118 -0.96 -8.47 -3.07
C ASP A 118 -1.53 -9.64 -3.92
N GLY A 119 -2.55 -10.33 -3.41
CA GLY A 119 -3.26 -11.34 -4.21
C GLY A 119 -4.01 -10.79 -5.42
N VAL A 120 -4.50 -9.54 -5.38
CA VAL A 120 -5.08 -8.87 -6.56
C VAL A 120 -3.99 -8.56 -7.60
N ALA A 121 -2.80 -8.12 -7.16
CA ALA A 121 -1.65 -7.95 -8.03
C ALA A 121 -1.24 -9.29 -8.68
N ALA A 122 -1.22 -10.38 -7.91
CA ALA A 122 -0.98 -11.73 -8.43
C ALA A 122 -2.06 -12.16 -9.43
N ALA A 123 -3.34 -11.90 -9.16
CA ALA A 123 -4.42 -12.20 -10.09
C ALA A 123 -4.26 -11.49 -11.44
N TYR A 124 -3.81 -10.23 -11.42
CA TYR A 124 -3.48 -9.48 -12.63
C TYR A 124 -2.30 -10.11 -13.37
N ALA A 125 -1.20 -10.41 -12.67
CA ALA A 125 -0.01 -11.02 -13.26
C ALA A 125 -0.27 -12.43 -13.84
N GLU A 126 -1.15 -13.21 -13.21
CA GLU A 126 -1.59 -14.54 -13.64
C GLU A 126 -2.60 -14.49 -14.81
N GLY A 127 -3.13 -13.31 -15.14
CA GLY A 127 -4.13 -13.11 -16.19
C GLY A 127 -5.54 -13.54 -15.79
N VAL A 128 -5.84 -13.59 -14.50
CA VAL A 128 -7.18 -13.84 -13.94
C VAL A 128 -8.09 -12.63 -14.17
N VAL A 129 -7.54 -11.42 -14.12
CA VAL A 129 -8.24 -10.16 -14.37
C VAL A 129 -7.45 -9.30 -15.36
N GLY A 130 -8.14 -8.68 -16.33
CA GLY A 130 -7.53 -7.72 -17.26
C GLY A 130 -7.56 -6.28 -16.76
N ASP A 131 -6.88 -5.37 -17.47
CA ASP A 131 -6.78 -3.95 -17.12
C ASP A 131 -8.14 -3.28 -16.86
N ASP A 132 -9.07 -3.37 -17.82
CA ASP A 132 -10.39 -2.74 -17.72
C ASP A 132 -11.21 -3.27 -16.54
N GLU A 133 -11.09 -4.57 -16.25
CA GLU A 133 -11.82 -5.24 -15.19
C GLU A 133 -11.25 -4.88 -13.82
N LEU A 134 -9.92 -4.76 -13.70
CA LEU A 134 -9.25 -4.35 -12.47
C LEU A 134 -9.59 -2.89 -12.13
N VAL A 135 -9.52 -1.98 -13.12
CA VAL A 135 -9.90 -0.58 -12.92
C VAL A 135 -11.37 -0.46 -12.51
N ALA A 136 -12.27 -1.15 -13.22
CA ALA A 136 -13.69 -1.14 -12.89
C ALA A 136 -13.96 -1.72 -11.48
N ALA A 137 -13.21 -2.74 -11.05
CA ALA A 137 -13.34 -3.31 -9.71
C ALA A 137 -12.86 -2.35 -8.62
N VAL A 138 -11.80 -1.56 -8.86
CA VAL A 138 -11.35 -0.51 -7.94
C VAL A 138 -12.36 0.62 -7.86
N GLU A 139 -12.95 1.03 -8.99
CA GLU A 139 -13.94 2.12 -9.04
C GLU A 139 -15.30 1.74 -8.42
N GLU A 140 -15.76 0.50 -8.59
CA GLU A 140 -17.00 0.02 -7.98
C GLU A 140 -16.82 -0.51 -6.55
N GLY A 141 -15.59 -0.89 -6.20
CA GLY A 141 -15.26 -1.46 -4.91
C GLY A 141 -15.31 -0.44 -3.78
N GLU A 142 -15.31 -0.93 -2.56
CA GLU A 142 -15.23 -0.12 -1.34
C GLU A 142 -13.78 0.27 -0.99
N PHE A 143 -12.84 0.07 -1.93
CA PHE A 143 -11.45 0.47 -1.72
C PHE A 143 -11.36 2.00 -1.70
N ASP A 144 -11.07 2.54 -0.51
CA ASP A 144 -10.87 3.97 -0.29
C ASP A 144 -9.42 4.23 0.14
N ALA A 145 -8.65 4.87 -0.75
CA ALA A 145 -7.28 5.29 -0.46
C ALA A 145 -7.21 6.29 0.72
N GLY A 146 -8.30 7.01 1.01
CA GLY A 146 -8.44 7.87 2.19
C GLY A 146 -8.42 7.08 3.49
N VAL A 147 -9.07 5.92 3.56
CA VAL A 147 -9.04 5.04 4.73
C VAL A 147 -7.64 4.49 4.96
N VAL A 148 -6.93 4.13 3.88
CA VAL A 148 -5.52 3.70 3.97
C VAL A 148 -4.64 4.83 4.50
N ALA A 149 -4.84 6.06 4.03
CA ALA A 149 -4.09 7.22 4.53
C ALA A 149 -4.38 7.50 6.01
N GLU A 150 -5.64 7.47 6.44
CA GLU A 150 -6.03 7.63 7.84
C GLU A 150 -5.41 6.54 8.73
N ARG A 151 -5.42 5.28 8.27
CA ARG A 151 -4.75 4.16 8.95
C ARG A 151 -3.25 4.43 9.14
N GLU A 152 -2.55 4.93 8.12
CA GLU A 152 -1.11 5.22 8.22
C GLU A 152 -0.81 6.44 9.11
N ASP A 153 -1.64 7.48 9.07
CA ASP A 153 -1.52 8.65 9.96
C ASP A 153 -1.70 8.24 11.43
N GLU A 154 -2.69 7.40 11.72
CA GLU A 154 -2.94 6.88 13.06
C GLU A 154 -1.84 5.91 13.52
N LEU A 155 -1.29 5.12 12.59
CA LEU A 155 -0.14 4.25 12.86
C LEU A 155 1.09 5.06 13.23
N ASP A 156 1.43 6.09 12.45
CA ASP A 156 2.54 7.00 12.73
C ASP A 156 2.36 7.68 14.09
N ARG A 157 1.15 8.20 14.40
CA ARG A 157 0.84 8.82 15.69
C ARG A 157 1.12 7.88 16.87
N VAL A 158 0.63 6.64 16.80
CA VAL A 158 0.77 5.66 17.90
C VAL A 158 2.21 5.17 18.01
N ALA A 159 2.84 4.85 16.88
CA ALA A 159 4.21 4.38 16.82
C ALA A 159 5.19 5.41 17.40
N ASN A 160 5.08 6.68 17.00
CA ASN A 160 5.92 7.75 17.52
C ASN A 160 5.71 8.01 19.02
N ALA A 161 4.49 7.85 19.52
CA ALA A 161 4.19 8.07 20.94
C ALA A 161 4.82 7.00 21.86
N PHE A 162 4.93 5.76 21.38
CA PHE A 162 5.38 4.62 22.17
C PHE A 162 6.70 4.00 21.72
N ASP A 163 7.33 4.55 20.69
CA ASP A 163 8.58 4.06 20.08
C ASP A 163 8.39 2.62 19.55
N PHE A 164 7.28 2.38 18.85
CA PHE A 164 7.04 1.11 18.17
C PHE A 164 7.62 1.13 16.76
N ASP A 165 8.36 0.08 16.42
CA ASP A 165 8.87 -0.09 15.06
C ASP A 165 7.74 -0.48 14.10
N TYR A 166 7.70 0.16 12.94
CA TYR A 166 6.89 -0.25 11.80
C TYR A 166 7.50 0.23 10.48
N ARG A 167 7.05 -0.38 9.38
CA ARG A 167 7.40 0.02 8.03
C ARG A 167 6.20 0.72 7.38
N PRO A 168 6.33 1.96 6.87
CA PRO A 168 5.26 2.66 6.16
C PRO A 168 4.78 1.92 4.91
N TYR A 169 3.48 2.04 4.61
CA TYR A 169 2.90 1.51 3.38
C TYR A 169 3.35 2.31 2.15
N GLY A 170 3.68 1.64 1.03
CA GLY A 170 4.13 2.30 -0.20
C GLY A 170 5.47 3.04 -0.10
N GLY A 171 6.22 2.84 1.00
CA GLY A 171 7.60 3.29 1.07
C GLY A 171 8.42 2.56 0.02
N THR A 172 8.90 3.31 -0.99
CA THR A 172 9.94 2.82 -1.88
C THR A 172 11.01 2.18 -1.01
N LEU A 173 11.42 0.95 -1.35
CA LEU A 173 12.72 0.44 -0.94
C LEU A 173 13.74 1.46 -1.47
N MET A 174 14.01 2.50 -0.69
CA MET A 174 15.36 2.99 -0.60
C MET A 174 16.10 1.77 -0.09
N HIS A 175 16.66 0.99 -1.01
CA HIS A 175 17.72 0.08 -0.67
C HIS A 175 18.73 0.96 0.06
N ASP A 176 18.75 0.86 1.39
CA ASP A 176 19.93 1.19 2.14
C ASP A 176 20.98 0.16 1.70
N GLU A 177 21.58 0.39 0.52
CA GLU A 177 22.91 -0.11 0.15
C GLU A 177 23.94 0.59 1.05
N ASP A 178 23.77 0.51 2.36
CA ASP A 178 24.82 0.71 3.36
C ASP A 178 25.16 -0.65 3.97
N GLY A 179 25.30 -1.64 3.09
CA GLY A 179 25.97 -2.92 3.34
C GLY A 179 27.40 -2.86 2.81
N GLU A 180 28.30 -2.34 3.64
CA GLU A 180 29.73 -2.70 3.70
C GLU A 180 30.44 -2.94 2.35
N SER A 181 30.95 -1.87 1.75
CA SER A 181 32.17 -1.95 0.94
C SER A 181 33.34 -1.35 1.72
N ASP A 182 33.79 -2.05 2.77
CA ASP A 182 35.16 -1.90 3.28
C ASP A 182 36.09 -2.61 2.27
N GLU A 183 36.06 -2.11 1.03
CA GLU A 183 36.92 -2.55 -0.06
C GLU A 183 38.13 -1.62 -0.03
N GLU A 184 39.25 -2.20 0.41
CA GLU A 184 40.60 -1.66 0.41
C GLU A 184 40.77 -0.55 -0.64
N ASN A 185 40.95 0.69 -0.19
CA ASN A 185 41.30 1.85 -1.03
C ASN A 185 42.44 1.48 -1.99
N PRO A 186 42.20 1.23 -3.30
CA PRO A 186 43.27 0.89 -4.24
C PRO A 186 43.83 2.15 -4.93
N LEU A 187 43.68 3.32 -4.29
CA LEU A 187 44.03 4.62 -4.87
C LEU A 187 45.13 5.38 -4.09
N GLU A 188 45.84 4.74 -3.16
CA GLU A 188 47.01 5.33 -2.48
C GLU A 188 48.37 4.99 -3.12
N ASP A 189 48.45 4.70 -4.42
CA ASP A 189 49.77 4.52 -5.08
C ASP A 189 49.82 4.95 -6.56
N PHE A 190 49.24 6.11 -6.88
CA PHE A 190 49.46 6.76 -8.18
C PHE A 190 50.02 8.18 -8.04
N GLU A 191 51.36 8.21 -7.96
CA GLU A 191 52.32 9.24 -8.39
C GLU A 191 52.23 10.68 -7.82
N ALA A 192 53.24 11.00 -7.00
CA ALA A 192 53.94 12.28 -7.12
C ALA A 192 55.45 12.08 -6.86
N TRP A 193 56.22 12.09 -7.96
CA TRP A 193 57.58 12.66 -8.14
C TRP A 193 58.58 12.66 -6.98
#